data_AF-A0A7S0W6J2-F1
#
_entry.id   AF-A0A7S0W6J2-F1
#
_cell.length_a   1.000
_cell.length_b   1.000
_cell.length_c   1.000
_cell.angle_alpha   90.00
_cell.angle_beta   90.00
_cell.angle_gamma   90.00
#
_symmetry.space_group_name_H-M   'P 1'
#
loop_
_entity.id
_entity.type
_entity.pdbx_description
1 polymer ?
#
loop_
_entity_poly.entity_id
_entity_poly.type
_entity_poly.pdbx_seq_one_letter_code
_entity_poly.pdbx_strand_id
1 'polypeptide(L)'
;GEVGVIYLDAFGRDGKFEGGAHFTVQCGRRMPGGAYRSPRVVVSFDFTAADGGHEPLLSHSHLETMLHEFGHVVHSMLGRANYQHLSGTRTSLDIVEVPSTLMEYFAWDPRVIARFARHHRTGEPITDQLLRQLGRERNLFAGINAVQQIVYSAIDLELHDASPPSPSPPGAGEGGGAGGPQS
;
A
#
# COMPACT_ATOMS: atom_id res chain seq x y z
N GLY A 1 -18.53 18.78 -8.75
CA GLY A 1 -17.23 19.12 -9.36
C GLY A 1 -16.32 17.90 -9.30
N GLU A 2 -15.23 17.89 -10.07
CA GLU A 2 -14.23 16.81 -10.09
C GLU A 2 -13.53 16.66 -8.73
N VAL A 3 -13.41 15.43 -8.22
CA VAL A 3 -12.77 15.12 -6.93
C VAL A 3 -11.29 14.78 -7.08
N GLY A 4 -10.89 14.15 -8.20
CA GLY A 4 -9.52 13.76 -8.53
C GLY A 4 -9.48 12.77 -9.69
N VAL A 5 -8.29 12.30 -10.04
CA VAL A 5 -8.06 11.36 -11.16
C VAL A 5 -7.35 10.10 -10.68
N ILE A 6 -7.83 8.95 -11.12
CA ILE A 6 -7.22 7.64 -10.87
C ILE A 6 -6.76 7.07 -12.21
N TYR A 7 -5.48 6.71 -12.30
CA TYR A 7 -4.93 5.91 -13.38
C TYR A 7 -4.86 4.45 -12.92
N LEU A 8 -5.38 3.52 -13.73
CA LEU A 8 -5.33 2.09 -13.43
C LEU A 8 -4.35 1.40 -14.39
N ASP A 9 -3.27 0.86 -13.84
CA ASP A 9 -2.29 0.05 -14.56
C ASP A 9 -2.40 -1.40 -14.08
N ALA A 10 -3.33 -2.16 -14.65
CA ALA A 10 -3.77 -3.44 -14.07
C ALA A 10 -2.91 -4.66 -14.41
N PHE A 11 -2.24 -4.69 -15.56
CA PHE A 11 -1.61 -5.90 -16.08
C PHE A 11 -0.09 -5.88 -15.96
N GLY A 12 0.50 -7.05 -15.70
CA GLY A 12 1.95 -7.24 -15.66
C GLY A 12 2.61 -7.00 -17.02
N ARG A 13 3.85 -6.47 -17.00
CA ARG A 13 4.73 -6.32 -18.18
C ARG A 13 6.18 -6.24 -17.74
N ASP A 14 7.11 -6.56 -18.64
CA ASP A 14 8.54 -6.46 -18.38
C ASP A 14 8.93 -5.06 -17.86
N GLY A 15 9.70 -5.04 -16.78
CA GLY A 15 10.18 -3.82 -16.13
C GLY A 15 9.14 -3.05 -15.29
N LYS A 16 7.91 -3.58 -15.14
CA LYS A 16 6.91 -3.03 -14.22
C LYS A 16 7.16 -3.51 -12.79
N PHE A 17 6.78 -2.69 -11.81
CA PHE A 17 6.68 -3.10 -10.42
C PHE A 17 5.73 -4.29 -10.25
N GLU A 18 6.16 -5.29 -9.47
CA GLU A 18 5.39 -6.50 -9.16
C GLU A 18 4.53 -6.28 -7.91
N GLY A 19 3.32 -6.85 -7.90
CA GLY A 19 2.33 -6.68 -6.84
C GLY A 19 1.41 -5.46 -6.99
N GLY A 20 0.54 -5.31 -5.98
CA GLY A 20 -0.35 -4.16 -5.83
C GLY A 20 0.38 -2.96 -5.25
N ALA A 21 0.17 -1.78 -5.82
CA ALA A 21 0.70 -0.54 -5.26
C ALA A 21 -0.08 0.71 -5.67
N HIS A 22 -0.21 1.63 -4.72
CA HIS A 22 -0.72 2.97 -4.91
C HIS A 22 0.42 4.01 -4.97
N PHE A 23 0.42 4.82 -6.03
CA PHE A 23 1.38 5.91 -6.23
C PHE A 23 0.67 7.26 -6.34
N THR A 24 1.17 8.26 -5.62
CA THR A 24 0.69 9.63 -5.77
C THR A 24 1.50 10.37 -6.84
N VAL A 25 0.85 10.72 -7.96
CA VAL A 25 1.44 11.56 -9.03
C VAL A 25 1.27 13.04 -8.70
N GLN A 26 0.09 13.41 -8.19
CA GLN A 26 -0.21 14.78 -7.78
C GLN A 26 -0.95 14.77 -6.44
N CYS A 27 -0.46 15.54 -5.49
CA CYS A 27 -1.09 15.69 -4.18
C CYS A 27 -2.24 16.68 -4.23
N GLY A 28 -3.30 16.36 -3.48
CA GLY A 28 -4.41 17.27 -3.22
C GLY A 28 -3.98 18.38 -2.27
N ARG A 29 -4.10 19.65 -2.65
CA ARG A 29 -3.73 20.75 -1.76
C ARG A 29 -4.42 22.05 -2.09
N ARG A 30 -4.44 22.98 -1.14
CA ARG A 30 -4.76 24.38 -1.44
C ARG A 30 -3.59 25.04 -2.17
N MET A 31 -3.91 25.77 -3.23
CA MET A 31 -2.97 26.56 -4.01
C MET A 31 -2.94 28.01 -3.48
N PRO A 32 -1.85 28.76 -3.74
CA PRO A 32 -1.87 30.22 -3.58
C PRO A 32 -3.05 30.79 -4.38
N GLY A 33 -3.90 31.60 -3.75
CA GLY A 33 -5.18 32.07 -4.32
C GLY A 33 -6.42 31.28 -3.85
N GLY A 34 -6.27 30.30 -2.97
CA GLY A 34 -7.37 29.67 -2.24
C GLY A 34 -8.07 28.51 -2.95
N ALA A 35 -7.83 28.33 -4.25
CA ALA A 35 -8.35 27.19 -5.01
C ALA A 35 -7.75 25.86 -4.52
N TYR A 36 -8.55 24.79 -4.53
CA TYR A 36 -8.08 23.45 -4.21
C TYR A 36 -7.68 22.71 -5.48
N ARG A 37 -6.46 22.18 -5.53
CA ARG A 37 -5.98 21.30 -6.60
C ARG A 37 -6.29 19.86 -6.23
N SER A 38 -7.02 19.16 -7.09
CA SER A 38 -7.39 17.76 -6.87
C SER A 38 -6.20 16.80 -7.02
N PRO A 39 -6.19 15.69 -6.26
CA PRO A 39 -5.15 14.67 -6.35
C PRO A 39 -5.24 13.87 -7.66
N ARG A 40 -4.09 13.33 -8.08
CA ARG A 40 -3.97 12.36 -9.16
C ARG A 40 -3.12 11.20 -8.68
N VAL A 41 -3.64 9.98 -8.78
CA VAL A 41 -2.98 8.77 -8.27
C VAL A 41 -2.97 7.69 -9.33
N VAL A 42 -2.01 6.78 -9.23
CA VAL A 42 -1.93 5.55 -10.02
C VAL A 42 -2.15 4.39 -9.07
N VAL A 43 -2.97 3.44 -9.48
CA VAL A 43 -3.01 2.11 -8.86
C VAL A 43 -2.46 1.12 -9.86
N SER A 44 -1.44 0.38 -9.43
CA SER A 44 -0.73 -0.60 -10.24
C SER A 44 -0.98 -2.00 -9.67
N PHE A 45 -1.20 -2.95 -10.56
CA PHE A 45 -1.26 -4.38 -10.26
C PHE A 45 -0.49 -5.16 -11.34
N ASP A 46 -0.22 -6.42 -11.08
CA ASP A 46 0.50 -7.33 -11.96
C ASP A 46 -0.40 -8.48 -12.44
N PHE A 47 -1.69 -8.21 -12.66
CA PHE A 47 -2.62 -9.24 -13.10
C PHE A 47 -2.18 -9.84 -14.44
N THR A 48 -2.43 -11.14 -14.57
CA THR A 48 -2.21 -11.86 -15.81
C THR A 48 -3.10 -11.26 -16.90
N ALA A 49 -2.49 -10.83 -18.00
CA ALA A 49 -3.22 -10.38 -19.18
C ALA A 49 -3.95 -11.56 -19.84
N ALA A 50 -4.95 -11.26 -20.68
CA ALA A 50 -5.56 -12.27 -21.53
C ALA A 50 -4.52 -12.90 -22.46
N ASP A 51 -4.43 -14.23 -22.48
CA ASP A 51 -3.69 -14.99 -23.50
C ASP A 51 -4.67 -15.89 -24.27
N GLY A 52 -4.32 -16.27 -25.51
CA GLY A 52 -4.93 -17.42 -26.19
C GLY A 52 -6.46 -17.50 -26.31
N GLY A 53 -7.21 -16.41 -26.08
CA GLY A 53 -8.68 -16.41 -26.05
C GLY A 53 -9.30 -16.66 -24.66
N HIS A 54 -8.55 -16.49 -23.58
CA HIS A 54 -9.04 -16.57 -22.20
C HIS A 54 -9.07 -15.20 -21.54
N GLU A 55 -10.22 -14.85 -20.95
CA GLU A 55 -10.37 -13.61 -20.19
C GLU A 55 -9.57 -13.69 -18.88
N PRO A 56 -9.00 -12.56 -18.42
CA PRO A 56 -8.26 -12.54 -17.17
C PRO A 56 -9.22 -12.73 -16.00
N LEU A 57 -9.01 -13.81 -15.24
CA LEU A 57 -9.77 -14.10 -14.02
C LEU A 57 -8.96 -13.71 -12.79
N LEU A 58 -9.61 -13.05 -11.85
CA LEU A 58 -8.98 -12.64 -10.59
C LEU A 58 -9.27 -13.67 -9.50
N SER A 59 -8.22 -14.06 -8.75
CA SER A 59 -8.39 -14.78 -7.50
C SER A 59 -9.02 -13.88 -6.44
N HIS A 60 -9.47 -14.48 -5.34
CA HIS A 60 -9.94 -13.71 -4.19
C HIS A 60 -8.82 -12.86 -3.57
N SER A 61 -7.58 -13.35 -3.53
CA SER A 61 -6.43 -12.57 -3.07
C SER A 61 -6.18 -11.32 -3.94
N HIS A 62 -6.34 -11.42 -5.27
CA HIS A 62 -6.25 -10.25 -6.15
C HIS A 62 -7.32 -9.20 -5.82
N LEU A 63 -8.55 -9.62 -5.51
CA LEU A 63 -9.62 -8.71 -5.09
C LEU A 63 -9.29 -8.02 -3.77
N GLU A 64 -8.74 -8.76 -2.79
CA GLU A 64 -8.31 -8.21 -1.51
C GLU A 64 -7.22 -7.15 -1.70
N THR A 65 -6.18 -7.47 -2.48
CA THR A 65 -5.14 -6.49 -2.87
C THR A 65 -5.73 -5.29 -3.61
N MET A 66 -6.68 -5.48 -4.53
CA MET A 66 -7.33 -4.36 -5.21
C MET A 66 -8.03 -3.41 -4.24
N LEU A 67 -8.75 -3.96 -3.28
CA LEU A 67 -9.49 -3.16 -2.30
C LEU A 67 -8.55 -2.50 -1.29
N HIS A 68 -7.46 -3.16 -0.90
CA HIS A 68 -6.39 -2.56 -0.11
C HIS A 68 -5.86 -1.29 -0.79
N GLU A 69 -5.42 -1.40 -2.05
CA GLU A 69 -4.89 -0.24 -2.78
C GLU A 69 -5.96 0.83 -3.05
N PHE A 70 -7.21 0.41 -3.23
CA PHE A 70 -8.32 1.35 -3.35
C PHE A 70 -8.58 2.12 -2.05
N GLY A 71 -8.28 1.55 -0.89
CA GLY A 71 -8.30 2.29 0.38
C GLY A 71 -7.31 3.45 0.40
N HIS A 72 -6.09 3.25 -0.12
CA HIS A 72 -5.10 4.33 -0.31
C HIS A 72 -5.58 5.38 -1.31
N VAL A 73 -6.27 4.96 -2.38
CA VAL A 73 -6.94 5.89 -3.31
C VAL A 73 -7.98 6.73 -2.58
N VAL A 74 -8.89 6.10 -1.82
CA VAL A 74 -9.94 6.81 -1.08
C VAL A 74 -9.31 7.80 -0.10
N HIS A 75 -8.28 7.39 0.63
CA HIS A 75 -7.53 8.26 1.55
C HIS A 75 -6.98 9.49 0.81
N SER A 76 -6.37 9.28 -0.36
CA SER A 76 -5.83 10.37 -1.19
C SER A 76 -6.91 11.28 -1.78
N MET A 77 -8.03 10.71 -2.25
CA MET A 77 -9.11 11.41 -2.94
C MET A 77 -10.01 12.21 -2.00
N LEU A 78 -10.23 11.74 -0.78
CA LEU A 78 -11.08 12.40 0.21
C LEU A 78 -10.33 13.38 1.11
N GLY A 79 -9.01 13.22 1.26
CA GLY A 79 -8.17 14.16 1.98
C GLY A 79 -8.31 15.59 1.43
N ARG A 80 -8.42 16.58 2.34
CA ARG A 80 -8.51 18.02 1.99
C ARG A 80 -7.44 18.85 2.70
N ALA A 81 -6.21 18.31 2.74
CA ALA A 81 -5.08 18.98 3.38
C ALA A 81 -4.77 20.33 2.74
N ASN A 82 -4.33 21.28 3.55
CA ASN A 82 -3.89 22.59 3.06
C ASN A 82 -2.49 22.52 2.45
N TYR A 83 -1.63 21.65 2.98
CA TYR A 83 -0.22 21.55 2.62
C TYR A 83 0.10 20.20 1.96
N GLN A 84 1.04 20.22 1.03
CA GLN A 84 1.43 19.03 0.25
C GLN A 84 2.03 17.92 1.14
N HIS A 85 2.81 18.29 2.16
CA HIS A 85 3.47 17.31 3.04
C HIS A 85 2.49 16.63 4.02
N LEU A 86 1.24 17.10 4.12
CA LEU A 86 0.17 16.51 4.93
C LEU A 86 -0.95 15.92 4.06
N SER A 87 -0.75 15.81 2.75
CA SER A 87 -1.79 15.38 1.81
C SER A 87 -1.75 13.88 1.57
N GLY A 88 -2.96 13.29 1.51
CA GLY A 88 -3.17 11.89 1.16
C GLY A 88 -2.53 10.96 2.19
N THR A 89 -1.84 9.93 1.72
CA THR A 89 -1.17 8.93 2.55
C THR A 89 0.09 9.43 3.28
N ARG A 90 0.40 10.73 3.23
CA ARG A 90 1.48 11.35 4.03
C ARG A 90 1.02 11.60 5.47
N THR A 91 0.69 10.52 6.15
CA THR A 91 0.30 10.50 7.56
C THR A 91 1.37 9.78 8.38
N SER A 92 1.14 9.65 9.68
CA SER A 92 1.97 8.74 10.48
C SER A 92 1.84 7.30 9.94
N LEU A 93 2.95 6.55 9.97
CA LEU A 93 3.06 5.22 9.37
C LEU A 93 2.15 4.20 10.07
N ASP A 94 1.85 4.42 11.35
CA ASP A 94 0.95 3.59 12.15
C ASP A 94 -0.52 3.65 11.71
N ILE A 95 -0.95 4.76 11.08
CA ILE A 95 -2.35 4.98 10.68
C ILE A 95 -2.56 4.93 9.17
N VAL A 96 -1.49 4.94 8.37
CA VAL A 96 -1.61 5.02 6.90
C VAL A 96 -2.35 3.82 6.31
N GLU A 97 -2.23 2.65 6.95
CA GLU A 97 -2.87 1.40 6.54
C GLU A 97 -4.31 1.23 7.05
N VAL A 98 -4.79 2.10 7.95
CA VAL A 98 -6.16 1.94 8.49
C VAL A 98 -7.21 1.99 7.37
N PRO A 99 -7.16 2.91 6.38
CA PRO A 99 -8.12 2.92 5.28
C PRO A 99 -8.01 1.72 4.34
N SER A 100 -6.81 1.24 4.05
CA SER A 100 -6.57 0.08 3.18
C SER A 100 -7.06 -1.21 3.84
N THR A 101 -6.66 -1.47 5.09
CA THR A 101 -7.15 -2.63 5.87
C THR A 101 -8.66 -2.59 6.07
N LEU A 102 -9.28 -1.42 6.28
CA LEU A 102 -10.73 -1.32 6.33
C LEU A 102 -11.38 -1.77 5.01
N MET A 103 -10.79 -1.40 3.88
CA MET A 103 -11.32 -1.77 2.57
C MET A 103 -11.23 -3.28 2.28
N GLU A 104 -10.23 -3.98 2.80
CA GLU A 104 -10.12 -5.44 2.71
C GLU A 104 -11.34 -6.16 3.31
N TYR A 105 -12.00 -5.60 4.33
CA TYR A 105 -13.22 -6.21 4.89
C TYR A 105 -14.34 -6.33 3.85
N PHE A 106 -14.41 -5.42 2.87
CA PHE A 106 -15.39 -5.51 1.79
C PHE A 106 -15.08 -6.65 0.81
N ALA A 107 -13.81 -7.07 0.70
CA ALA A 107 -13.41 -8.25 -0.09
C ALA A 107 -14.01 -9.54 0.47
N TRP A 108 -14.36 -9.54 1.77
CA TRP A 108 -14.91 -10.68 2.49
C TRP A 108 -16.41 -10.55 2.82
N ASP A 109 -17.06 -9.42 2.48
CA ASP A 109 -18.49 -9.22 2.73
C ASP A 109 -19.33 -9.87 1.61
N PRO A 110 -20.15 -10.90 1.92
CA PRO A 110 -20.97 -11.57 0.91
C PRO A 110 -21.89 -10.62 0.14
N ARG A 111 -22.36 -9.54 0.80
CA ARG A 111 -23.26 -8.54 0.20
C ARG A 111 -22.55 -7.68 -0.84
N VAL A 112 -21.23 -7.54 -0.72
CA VAL A 112 -20.40 -6.79 -1.68
C VAL A 112 -20.03 -7.70 -2.84
N ILE A 113 -19.50 -8.89 -2.55
CA ILE A 113 -19.08 -9.88 -3.56
C ILE A 113 -20.24 -10.23 -4.49
N ALA A 114 -21.44 -10.46 -3.94
CA ALA A 114 -22.64 -10.79 -4.71
C ALA A 114 -23.06 -9.71 -5.72
N ARG A 115 -22.56 -8.47 -5.62
CA ARG A 115 -22.90 -7.39 -6.57
C ARG A 115 -22.18 -7.52 -7.90
N PHE A 116 -20.98 -8.11 -7.92
CA PHE A 116 -20.14 -8.17 -9.12
C PHE A 116 -19.69 -9.59 -9.49
N ALA A 117 -19.62 -10.53 -8.54
CA ALA A 117 -19.13 -11.87 -8.80
C ALA A 117 -20.13 -12.66 -9.66
N ARG A 118 -19.72 -12.93 -10.91
CA ARG A 118 -20.47 -13.71 -11.89
C ARG A 118 -19.54 -14.70 -12.58
N HIS A 119 -20.09 -15.86 -12.92
CA HIS A 119 -19.35 -16.84 -13.71
C HIS A 119 -19.09 -16.26 -15.11
N HIS A 120 -17.84 -16.25 -15.56
CA HIS A 120 -17.45 -15.54 -16.78
C HIS A 120 -18.15 -16.07 -18.05
N ARG A 121 -18.41 -17.39 -18.16
CA ARG A 121 -19.14 -17.98 -19.31
C ARG A 121 -20.67 -17.91 -19.22
N THR A 122 -21.26 -18.29 -18.08
CA THR A 122 -22.72 -18.42 -17.92
C THR A 122 -23.38 -17.13 -17.44
N GLY A 123 -22.62 -16.19 -16.89
CA GLY A 123 -23.14 -14.95 -16.28
C GLY A 123 -23.88 -15.16 -14.95
N GLU A 124 -23.99 -16.40 -14.49
CA GLU A 124 -24.69 -16.74 -13.25
C GLU A 124 -24.00 -16.09 -12.04
N PRO A 125 -24.76 -15.55 -11.08
CA PRO A 125 -24.19 -14.97 -9.87
C PRO A 125 -23.51 -16.04 -9.01
N ILE A 126 -22.56 -15.60 -8.19
CA ILE A 126 -21.96 -16.47 -7.17
C ILE A 126 -23.04 -17.09 -6.26
N THR A 127 -22.90 -18.38 -5.96
CA THR A 127 -23.88 -19.09 -5.14
C THR A 127 -23.67 -18.82 -3.65
N ASP A 128 -24.76 -18.87 -2.87
CA ASP A 128 -24.70 -18.74 -1.41
C ASP A 128 -23.79 -19.79 -0.76
N GLN A 129 -23.68 -20.98 -1.37
CA GLN A 129 -22.79 -22.02 -0.89
C GLN A 129 -21.33 -21.59 -0.97
N LEU A 130 -20.91 -21.02 -2.12
CA LEU A 130 -19.54 -20.53 -2.31
C LEU A 130 -19.24 -19.33 -1.40
N LEU A 131 -20.20 -18.41 -1.24
CA LEU A 131 -20.05 -17.28 -0.31
C LEU A 131 -19.85 -17.73 1.15
N ARG A 132 -20.62 -18.74 1.59
CA ARG A 132 -20.46 -19.34 2.93
C ARG A 132 -19.11 -20.05 3.07
N GLN A 133 -18.65 -20.74 2.03
CA GLN A 133 -17.35 -21.40 2.04
C GLN A 133 -16.22 -20.38 2.17
N LEU A 134 -16.23 -19.32 1.36
CA LEU A 134 -15.26 -18.24 1.42
C LEU A 134 -15.18 -17.60 2.82
N GLY A 135 -16.34 -17.33 3.44
CA GLY A 135 -16.39 -16.79 4.79
C GLY A 135 -15.77 -17.70 5.86
N ARG A 136 -15.82 -19.03 5.68
CA ARG A 136 -15.16 -19.99 6.59
C ARG A 136 -13.66 -20.01 6.40
N GLU A 137 -13.19 -19.80 5.18
CA GLU A 137 -11.76 -19.86 4.84
C GLU A 137 -10.97 -18.66 5.38
N ARG A 138 -11.63 -17.49 5.54
CA ARG A 138 -11.01 -16.24 6.03
C ARG A 138 -10.14 -16.41 7.27
N ASN A 139 -10.59 -17.23 8.23
CA ASN A 139 -9.96 -17.32 9.56
C ASN A 139 -9.08 -18.56 9.75
N LEU A 140 -8.89 -19.40 8.72
CA LEU A 140 -8.17 -20.67 8.85
C LEU A 140 -6.72 -20.48 9.34
N PHE A 141 -6.05 -19.42 8.90
CA PHE A 141 -4.63 -19.18 9.18
C PHE A 141 -4.35 -17.87 9.94
N ALA A 142 -5.38 -17.19 10.42
CA ALA A 142 -5.25 -15.87 11.05
C ALA A 142 -4.27 -15.86 12.23
N GLY A 143 -4.28 -16.93 13.05
CA GLY A 143 -3.38 -17.06 14.19
C GLY A 143 -1.90 -17.20 13.79
N ILE A 144 -1.61 -17.98 12.75
CA ILE A 144 -0.23 -18.17 12.25
C ILE A 144 0.29 -16.86 11.67
N ASN A 145 -0.52 -16.19 10.86
CA ASN A 145 -0.17 -14.89 10.28
C ASN A 145 0.11 -13.85 11.37
N ALA A 146 -0.72 -13.80 12.42
CA ALA A 146 -0.52 -12.87 13.54
C ALA A 146 0.79 -13.14 14.29
N VAL A 147 1.10 -14.40 14.59
CA VAL A 147 2.36 -14.78 15.25
C VAL A 147 3.56 -14.38 14.39
N GLN A 148 3.50 -14.62 13.08
CA GLN A 148 4.57 -14.24 12.15
C GLN A 148 4.81 -12.72 12.15
N GLN A 149 3.74 -11.91 12.12
CA GLN A 149 3.86 -10.45 12.19
C GLN A 149 4.42 -9.97 13.55
N ILE A 150 4.06 -10.62 14.66
CA ILE A 150 4.64 -10.34 15.97
C ILE A 150 6.15 -10.63 15.97
N VAL A 151 6.57 -11.76 15.39
CA VAL A 151 8.00 -12.12 15.30
C VAL A 151 8.77 -11.09 14.46
N TYR A 152 8.24 -10.68 13.31
CA TYR A 152 8.87 -9.64 12.49
C TYR A 152 8.98 -8.30 13.22
N SER A 153 7.91 -7.89 13.92
CA SER A 153 7.91 -6.65 14.71
C SER A 153 8.92 -6.71 15.86
N ALA A 154 9.03 -7.86 16.55
CA ALA A 154 9.98 -8.03 17.64
C ALA A 154 11.44 -7.98 17.17
N ILE A 155 11.74 -8.61 16.03
CA ILE A 155 13.07 -8.56 15.41
C ILE A 155 13.41 -7.13 14.99
N ASP A 156 12.47 -6.41 14.37
CA ASP A 156 12.67 -5.02 13.97
C ASP A 156 13.01 -4.12 15.16
N LEU A 157 12.29 -4.27 16.28
CA LEU A 157 12.55 -3.54 17.51
C LEU A 157 13.94 -3.87 18.09
N GLU A 158 14.29 -5.15 18.20
CA GLU A 158 15.59 -5.58 18.75
C GLU A 158 16.77 -5.04 17.92
N LEU A 159 16.65 -5.06 16.58
CA LEU A 159 17.71 -4.57 15.69
C LEU A 159 17.90 -3.04 15.78
N HIS A 160 16.86 -2.30 16.13
CA HIS A 160 16.86 -0.83 16.18
C HIS A 160 16.84 -0.25 17.61
N ASP A 161 16.96 -1.08 18.64
CA ASP A 161 17.02 -0.66 20.05
C ASP A 161 18.35 0.04 20.41
N ALA A 162 19.38 -0.07 19.57
CA ALA A 162 20.68 0.54 19.82
C ALA A 162 20.59 2.08 19.87
N SER A 163 21.01 2.66 21.00
CA SER A 163 21.24 4.09 21.12
C SER A 163 22.23 4.56 20.05
N PRO A 164 22.02 5.75 19.42
CA PRO A 164 22.96 6.27 18.44
C PRO A 164 24.36 6.32 19.06
N PRO A 165 25.42 5.94 18.32
CA PRO A 165 26.78 6.05 18.82
C PRO A 165 27.00 7.49 19.30
N SER A 166 27.59 7.63 20.49
CA SER A 166 27.87 8.95 21.05
C SER A 166 28.64 9.77 20.02
N PRO A 167 28.26 11.04 19.79
CA PRO A 167 28.94 11.88 18.82
C PRO A 167 30.42 11.89 19.18
N SER A 168 31.28 11.50 18.24
CA SER A 168 32.72 11.56 18.44
C SER A 168 33.08 13.00 18.81
N PRO A 169 33.86 13.22 19.89
CA PRO A 169 34.19 14.56 20.32
C PRO A 169 34.90 15.31 19.16
N PRO A 170 34.52 16.57 18.88
CA PRO A 170 35.18 17.34 17.84
C PRO A 170 36.62 17.62 18.30
N GLY A 171 37.59 16.97 17.65
CA GLY A 171 39.02 17.27 17.83
C GLY A 171 39.84 16.14 18.42
N ALA A 172 40.02 15.05 17.67
CA ALA A 172 41.32 14.39 17.62
C ALA A 172 41.97 14.81 16.30
N GLY A 173 42.45 16.05 16.27
CA GLY A 173 43.26 16.54 15.16
C GLY A 173 44.47 15.63 15.00
N GLU A 174 44.75 15.30 13.74
CA GLU A 174 45.99 14.70 13.29
C GLU A 174 47.18 15.42 13.95
N GLY A 175 47.86 14.74 14.87
CA GLY A 175 49.16 15.15 15.37
C GLY A 175 50.16 15.02 14.23
N GLY A 176 50.25 16.08 13.42
CA GLY A 176 51.22 16.21 12.34
C GLY A 176 52.64 15.97 12.85
N GLY A 177 53.33 15.05 12.20
CA GLY A 177 54.77 14.90 12.36
C GLY A 177 55.48 16.19 11.97
N ALA A 178 56.21 16.77 12.91
CA ALA A 178 57.22 17.78 12.64
C ALA A 178 58.59 17.14 12.86
N GLY A 179 59.35 16.98 11.78
CA GLY A 179 60.73 16.52 11.83
C GLY A 179 61.72 17.64 12.17
N GLY A 180 62.69 17.30 13.04
CA GLY A 180 64.06 17.82 13.12
C GLY A 180 64.29 19.29 13.55
N PRO A 181 65.55 19.73 13.83
CA PRO A 181 66.84 19.02 13.69
C PRO A 181 67.79 19.09 14.92
N GLN A 182 68.87 18.30 14.80
CA GLN A 182 70.22 18.32 15.39
C GLN A 182 70.63 19.45 16.38
N SER A 183 71.19 19.03 17.53
CA SER A 183 72.58 19.30 17.96
C SER A 183 72.92 18.47 19.20
#